data_AF-A0A382VXF3-F1
#
_entry.id   AF-A0A382VXF3-F1
#
_cell.length_a   1.000
_cell.length_b   1.000
_cell.length_c   1.000
_cell.angle_alpha   90.00
_cell.angle_beta   90.00
_cell.angle_gamma   90.00
#
_symmetry.space_group_name_H-M   'P 1'
#
loop_
_entity.id
_entity.type
_entity.pdbx_description
1 polymer ?
#
loop_
_entity_poly.entity_id
_entity_poly.type
_entity_poly.pdbx_seq_one_letter_code
_entity_poly.pdbx_strand_id
1 'polypeptide(L)' 'MASFAAELEQSLHRALISANEQRHEFATLEHLLLALCDDNDARAVLRACNVEIDQLREQLASYLEEDLVSLTIDEEEEPK' A
#
# COMPACT_ATOMS: atom_id res chain seq x y z
N MET A 1 -17.67 3.65 14.88
CA MET A 1 -16.42 3.76 14.10
C MET A 1 -15.28 3.51 15.06
N ALA A 2 -14.37 2.60 14.73
CA ALA A 2 -13.11 2.52 15.46
C ALA A 2 -12.36 3.83 15.18
N SER A 3 -11.99 4.55 16.24
CA SER A 3 -11.09 5.69 16.11
C SER A 3 -9.68 5.14 16.13
N PHE A 4 -8.98 5.24 15.00
CA PHE A 4 -7.56 4.92 14.94
C PHE A 4 -6.74 6.09 15.50
N ALA A 5 -5.47 5.84 15.82
CA ALA A 5 -4.54 6.94 16.04
C ALA A 5 -4.45 7.79 14.77
N ALA A 6 -4.29 9.12 14.92
CA ALA A 6 -4.34 10.06 13.80
C ALA A 6 -3.29 9.74 12.73
N GLU A 7 -2.10 9.32 13.14
CA GLU A 7 -1.00 8.92 12.28
C GLU A 7 -1.35 7.69 11.44
N LEU A 8 -1.97 6.67 12.05
CA LEU A 8 -2.44 5.49 11.33
C LEU A 8 -3.58 5.83 10.36
N GLU A 9 -4.49 6.73 10.72
CA GLU A 9 -5.56 7.19 9.83
C GLU A 9 -4.99 7.92 8.60
N GLN A 10 -3.96 8.75 8.78
CA GLN A 10 -3.24 9.36 7.66
C GLN A 10 -2.57 8.31 6.77
N SER A 11 -1.94 7.30 7.37
CA SER A 11 -1.31 6.18 6.64
C SER A 11 -2.34 5.40 5.82
N LEU A 12 -3.51 5.12 6.38
CA LEU A 12 -4.62 4.50 5.65
C LEU A 12 -5.13 5.36 4.49
N HIS A 13 -5.28 6.67 4.70
CA HIS A 13 -5.66 7.59 3.62
C HIS A 13 -4.62 7.62 2.49
N ARG A 14 -3.32 7.66 2.81
CA ARG A 14 -2.26 7.59 1.78
C ARG A 14 -2.32 6.30 0.98
N ALA A 15 -2.56 5.16 1.64
CA ALA A 15 -2.69 3.87 0.97
C ALA A 15 -3.89 3.84 0.00
N LEU A 16 -5.04 4.38 0.42
CA LEU A 16 -6.24 4.47 -0.44
C LEU A 16 -6.03 5.38 -1.65
N ILE A 17 -5.37 6.53 -1.45
CA ILE A 17 -5.04 7.45 -2.56
C ILE A 17 -4.12 6.73 -3.55
N SER A 18 -3.07 6.07 -3.07
CA SER A 18 -2.12 5.33 -3.92
C SER A 18 -2.81 4.23 -4.74
N ALA A 19 -3.73 3.47 -4.13
CA ALA A 19 -4.48 2.43 -4.83
C ALA A 19 -5.36 3.02 -5.94
N ASN A 20 -6.03 4.13 -5.66
CA ASN A 20 -6.88 4.82 -6.62
C ASN A 20 -6.08 5.44 -7.78
N GLU A 21 -4.91 6.01 -7.50
CA GLU A 21 -3.99 6.54 -8.53
C GLU A 21 -3.52 5.45 -9.50
N GLN A 22 -3.29 4.24 -8.98
CA GLN A 22 -2.91 3.07 -9.78
C GLN A 22 -4.11 2.29 -10.35
N ARG A 23 -5.34 2.78 -10.13
CA ARG A 23 -6.61 2.17 -10.57
C ARG A 23 -6.81 0.74 -10.07
N HIS A 24 -6.28 0.44 -8.88
CA HIS A 24 -6.55 -0.82 -8.20
C HIS A 24 -7.92 -0.76 -7.53
N GLU A 25 -8.72 -1.82 -7.71
CA GLU A 25 -10.10 -1.91 -7.17
C GLU A 25 -10.13 -1.79 -5.64
N PHE A 26 -9.06 -2.27 -4.99
CA PHE A 26 -8.92 -2.23 -3.53
C PHE A 26 -7.52 -1.78 -3.14
N ALA A 27 -7.43 -1.06 -2.02
CA ALA A 27 -6.15 -0.89 -1.34
C ALA A 27 -5.73 -2.21 -0.68
N THR A 28 -4.62 -2.74 -1.16
CA THR A 28 -4.05 -3.99 -0.67
C THR A 28 -3.10 -3.76 0.52
N LEU A 29 -2.57 -4.84 1.10
CA LEU A 29 -1.60 -4.76 2.20
C LEU A 29 -0.30 -4.08 1.77
N GLU A 30 0.06 -4.17 0.50
CA GLU A 30 1.25 -3.55 -0.07
C GLU A 30 1.13 -2.02 -0.09
N HIS A 31 -0.03 -1.49 -0.47
CA HIS A 31 -0.31 -0.05 -0.39
C HIS A 31 -0.23 0.46 1.05
N LEU A 32 -0.79 -0.31 1.98
CA LEU A 32 -0.74 0.02 3.39
C LEU A 32 0.70 -0.02 3.91
N LEU A 33 1.45 -1.07 3.59
CA LEU A 33 2.83 -1.21 4.03
C LEU A 33 3.72 -0.11 3.46
N LEU A 34 3.50 0.28 2.19
CA LEU A 34 4.20 1.39 1.56
C LEU A 34 3.88 2.71 2.29
N ALA A 35 2.61 2.97 2.61
CA ALA A 35 2.21 4.17 3.36
C ALA A 35 2.76 4.20 4.79
N LEU A 36 2.91 3.03 5.43
CA LEU A 36 3.54 2.88 6.74
C LEU A 36 5.06 3.10 6.70
N CYS A 37 5.71 2.94 5.55
CA CYS A 37 7.13 3.31 5.41
C CYS A 37 7.38 4.82 5.59
N ASP A 38 6.34 5.65 5.45
CA ASP A 38 6.38 7.10 5.70
C ASP A 38 5.84 7.51 7.08
N ASP A 39 5.29 6.58 7.84
CA ASP A 39 4.74 6.80 9.18
C ASP A 39 5.85 6.72 10.23
N ASN A 40 6.09 7.80 10.98
CA ASN A 40 7.19 7.84 11.94
C ASN A 40 7.11 6.78 13.04
N ASP A 41 5.90 6.47 13.51
CA ASP A 41 5.69 5.47 14.56
C ASP A 41 5.92 4.06 13.99
N ALA A 42 5.41 3.79 12.79
CA ALA A 42 5.64 2.52 12.12
C ALA A 42 7.12 2.32 11.74
N ARG A 43 7.80 3.37 11.27
CA ARG A 43 9.24 3.33 10.94
C ARG A 43 10.09 2.96 12.15
N ALA A 44 9.72 3.42 13.35
CA ALA A 44 10.41 3.04 14.58
C ALA A 44 10.31 1.52 14.83
N VAL A 45 9.12 0.94 14.63
CA VAL A 45 8.90 -0.50 14.75
C VAL A 45 9.63 -1.28 13.66
N LEU A 46 9.54 -0.84 12.40
CA LEU A 46 10.22 -1.49 11.26
C LEU A 46 11.74 -1.54 11.46
N ARG A 47 12.35 -0.43 11.93
CA ARG A 47 13.78 -0.41 12.27
C ARG A 47 14.12 -1.34 13.44
N ALA A 48 13.27 -1.39 14.46
CA ALA A 48 13.45 -2.33 15.58
C ALA A 48 13.37 -3.80 15.13
N CYS A 49 12.68 -4.07 14.02
CA CYS A 49 12.63 -5.36 13.34
C CYS A 49 13.75 -5.56 12.31
N ASN A 50 14.77 -4.68 12.27
CA ASN A 50 15.89 -4.73 11.31
C ASN A 50 15.45 -4.66 9.83
N VAL A 51 14.35 -3.96 9.54
CA VAL A 51 13.90 -3.72 8.17
C VAL A 51 14.68 -2.55 7.57
N GLU A 52 15.30 -2.78 6.41
CA GLU A 52 15.87 -1.72 5.57
C GLU A 52 14.74 -1.01 4.81
N ILE A 53 14.24 0.09 5.37
CA ILE A 53 13.00 0.73 4.92
C ILE A 53 13.10 1.25 3.49
N ASP A 54 14.25 1.80 3.09
CA ASP A 54 14.41 2.34 1.73
C ASP A 54 14.38 1.21 0.69
N GLN A 55 15.02 0.08 0.99
CA GLN A 55 14.95 -1.13 0.16
C GLN A 55 13.52 -1.69 0.11
N LEU A 56 12.82 -1.74 1.24
CA LEU A 56 11.43 -2.21 1.29
C LEU A 56 10.51 -1.33 0.44
N ARG A 57 10.70 0.00 0.47
CA ARG A 57 9.93 0.94 -0.36
C ARG A 57 10.13 0.68 -1.85
N GLU A 58 11.38 0.52 -2.28
CA GLU A 58 11.69 0.22 -3.68
C GLU A 58 11.03 -1.09 -4.11
N GLN A 59 11.13 -2.13 -3.31
CA GLN A 59 10.51 -3.43 -3.60
C GLN A 59 8.98 -3.35 -3.69
N LEU A 60 8.34 -2.63 -2.77
CA LEU A 60 6.89 -2.45 -2.78
C LEU A 60 6.43 -1.61 -3.96
N ALA A 61 7.16 -0.55 -4.32
CA ALA A 61 6.84 0.27 -5.48
C ALA A 61 6.93 -0.55 -6.77
N SER A 62 8.03 -1.30 -6.96
CA SER A 62 8.17 -2.19 -8.12
C SER A 62 7.08 -3.26 -8.16
N TYR A 63 6.74 -3.87 -7.03
CA TYR A 63 5.67 -4.89 -6.98
C TYR A 63 4.30 -4.31 -7.35
N LEU A 64 3.98 -3.12 -6.86
CA LEU A 64 2.72 -2.44 -7.17
C LEU A 64 2.65 -2.05 -8.66
N GLU A 65 3.77 -1.65 -9.26
CA GLU A 65 3.85 -1.28 -10.69
C GLU A 65 3.88 -2.49 -11.64
N GLU A 66 4.56 -3.58 -11.28
CA GLU A 66 4.84 -4.70 -12.18
C GLU A 66 3.87 -5.88 -12.00
N ASP A 67 3.62 -6.28 -10.75
CA ASP A 67 2.92 -7.53 -10.44
C ASP A 67 1.42 -7.29 -10.21
N LEU A 68 1.03 -6.15 -9.63
CA LEU A 68 -0.37 -5.82 -9.39
C LEU A 68 -1.14 -5.42 -10.66
N VAL A 69 -0.44 -4.89 -11.66
CA VAL A 69 -1.02 -4.61 -12.99
C VAL A 69 -1.47 -5.91 -13.66
N SER A 70 -0.84 -7.05 -13.38
CA SER A 70 -1.30 -8.35 -13.89
C SER A 70 -2.63 -8.83 -13.28
N LEU A 71 -3.08 -8.21 -12.18
CA LEU A 71 -4.31 -8.49 -11.46
C LEU A 71 -5.43 -7.49 -11.76
N THR A 72 -5.21 -6.49 -12.63
CA THR A 72 -6.31 -5.63 -13.11
C THR A 72 -7.25 -6.49 -13.94
N ILE A 73 -8.45 -6.71 -13.42
CA ILE A 73 -9.51 -7.45 -14.08
C ILE A 73 -9.87 -6.69 -15.36
N ASP A 74 -9.60 -7.27 -16.52
CA ASP A 74 -10.15 -6.78 -17.78
C ASP A 74 -11.69 -6.83 -17.65
N GLU A 75 -12.37 -5.68 -17.72
CA GLU A 75 -13.83 -5.56 -17.74
C GLU A 75 -14.47 -6.13 -19.03
N GLU A 76 -13.90 -7.18 -19.63
CA GLU A 76 -14.37 -7.81 -20.87
C GLU A 76 -14.58 -9.34 -20.75
N GLU A 77 -15.31 -9.79 -19.74
CA GLU A 77 -16.12 -11.02 -19.91
C GLU A 77 -17.60 -10.65 -19.89
N GLU A 78 -18.12 -10.26 -21.06
CA GLU A 78 -19.54 -10.43 -21.36
C GLU A 78 -19.87 -11.93 -21.24
N PRO A 79 -20.74 -12.35 -20.29
CA PRO A 79 -21.18 -13.72 -20.24
C PRO A 79 -22.00 -14.03 -21.50
N LYS A 80 -21.57 -15.03 -22.27
CA LYS A 80 -22.34 -15.61 -23.38
C LYS A 80 -23.48 -16.49 -22.88
#